data_AF-A0A4Y2QFP5-F1
#
_entry.id   AF-A0A4Y2QFP5-F1
#
_cell.length_a   1.000
_cell.length_b   1.000
_cell.length_c   1.000
_cell.angle_alpha   90.00
_cell.angle_beta   90.00
_cell.angle_gamma   90.00
#
_symmetry.space_group_name_H-M   'P 1'
#
loop_
_entity.id
_entity.type
_entity.pdbx_description
1 polymer ?
#
loop_
_entity_poly.entity_id
_entity_poly.type
_entity_poly.pdbx_seq_one_letter_code
_entity_poly.pdbx_strand_id
1 'polypeptide(L)'
;MLKIYRATVLSKLEYGCTIYGSARKSVLQKLDPVHHTALRLCSGAFRTSPVKSLYVDCYELALELKRQMLSLHYYFRIQSNTNHPFHDFKLRPFLLRLQNARKSFIPVFFTRVHDILSDLNLLYLHITPQPKTNFPPWEIPVVRFLNLFQTFIKSDTADIIYQQIFIEHRQEYDDFIAIYTDGSKSADHVSFAVVFPNTTFSSKLHSSCSVFTAEIAAVLLALEKISDCLERKFIIYTDSLSVLESLKSFYMHSCHHPLVLNVLHLLNKLASRDFNILLCWVPSHVGIVGNEKADKAAKLATAPTNSSTPLTDFKKYTKLLFYTKWQRQWDTETDNKLHSVKPHVQPWPSLTTRKADTLLTRLRVGHTRYTHRHLLFREQTPVCSQCNCNPHLPSQEARRLGPSFVVVKGKFLDRSGPSPSVEEG
;
A
#
# COMPACT_ATOMS: atom_id res chain seq x y z
N MET A 1 -3.54 -22.29 8.12
CA MET A 1 -3.18 -22.74 6.75
C MET A 1 -2.67 -21.61 5.85
N LEU A 2 -3.40 -20.51 5.64
CA LEU A 2 -2.96 -19.41 4.77
C LEU A 2 -1.58 -18.81 5.15
N LYS A 3 -1.30 -18.66 6.45
CA LYS A 3 0.03 -18.21 6.93
C LYS A 3 1.17 -19.14 6.47
N ILE A 4 0.95 -20.46 6.51
CA ILE A 4 1.93 -21.47 6.05
C ILE A 4 2.13 -21.35 4.54
N TYR A 5 1.02 -21.27 3.79
CA TYR A 5 1.06 -21.06 2.34
C TYR A 5 1.89 -19.82 1.95
N ARG A 6 1.65 -18.69 2.63
CA ARG A 6 2.40 -17.44 2.42
C ARG A 6 3.89 -17.65 2.62
N ALA A 7 4.27 -18.31 3.71
CA ALA A 7 5.67 -18.51 4.09
C ALA A 7 6.42 -19.51 3.20
N THR A 8 5.76 -20.57 2.71
CA THR A 8 6.47 -21.70 2.06
C THR A 8 6.30 -21.77 0.54
N VAL A 9 5.14 -21.42 0.01
CA VAL A 9 4.82 -21.54 -1.42
C VAL A 9 4.82 -20.17 -2.07
N LEU A 10 4.06 -19.23 -1.51
CA LEU A 10 3.94 -17.90 -2.10
C LEU A 10 5.28 -17.17 -2.11
N SER A 11 6.06 -17.25 -1.03
CA SER A 11 7.41 -16.68 -0.96
C SER A 11 8.31 -17.15 -2.10
N LYS A 12 8.24 -18.43 -2.49
CA LYS A 12 8.98 -18.99 -3.64
C LYS A 12 8.46 -18.49 -4.97
N LEU A 13 7.14 -18.35 -5.11
CA LEU A 13 6.52 -17.77 -6.31
C LEU A 13 6.90 -16.29 -6.46
N GLU A 14 6.96 -15.54 -5.37
CA GLU A 14 7.30 -14.11 -5.37
C GLU A 14 8.80 -13.88 -5.60
N TYR A 15 9.66 -14.83 -5.20
CA TYR A 15 11.11 -14.73 -5.35
C TYR A 15 11.53 -14.63 -6.82
N GLY A 16 12.30 -13.59 -7.16
CA GLY A 16 12.83 -13.40 -8.51
C GLY A 16 11.79 -13.01 -9.56
N CYS A 17 10.56 -12.66 -9.18
CA CYS A 17 9.51 -12.28 -10.13
C CYS A 17 9.83 -11.05 -10.99
N THR A 18 10.73 -10.19 -10.52
CA THR A 18 11.28 -9.06 -11.28
C THR A 18 12.04 -9.53 -12.53
N ILE A 19 12.72 -10.68 -12.41
CA ILE A 19 13.51 -11.33 -13.47
C ILE A 19 12.60 -12.19 -14.34
N TYR A 20 12.01 -13.24 -13.78
CA TYR A 20 11.23 -14.21 -14.57
C TYR A 20 9.91 -13.62 -15.08
N GLY A 21 9.45 -12.47 -14.55
CA GLY A 21 8.24 -11.78 -15.01
C GLY A 21 8.31 -11.30 -16.46
N SER A 22 9.48 -11.34 -17.09
CA SER A 22 9.68 -11.15 -18.53
C SER A 22 9.34 -12.40 -19.36
N ALA A 23 9.00 -13.53 -18.75
CA ALA A 23 8.58 -14.72 -19.47
C ALA A 23 7.25 -14.49 -20.22
N ARG A 24 7.00 -15.29 -21.26
CA ARG A 24 5.74 -15.24 -22.01
C ARG A 24 4.55 -15.55 -21.09
N LYS A 25 3.39 -14.92 -21.37
CA LYS A 25 2.15 -15.11 -20.58
C LYS A 25 1.79 -16.59 -20.39
N SER A 26 1.91 -17.41 -21.44
CA SER A 26 1.64 -18.85 -21.38
C SER A 26 2.55 -19.63 -20.42
N VAL A 27 3.80 -19.18 -20.23
CA VAL A 27 4.74 -19.77 -19.27
C VAL A 27 4.40 -19.33 -17.85
N LEU A 28 4.11 -18.03 -17.66
CA LEU A 28 3.71 -17.48 -16.36
C LEU A 28 2.42 -18.11 -15.83
N GLN A 29 1.45 -18.37 -16.72
CA GLN A 29 0.17 -18.99 -16.37
C GLN A 29 0.32 -20.43 -15.84
N LYS A 30 1.45 -21.11 -16.08
CA LYS A 30 1.72 -22.43 -15.47
C LYS A 30 1.84 -22.37 -13.95
N LEU A 31 2.11 -21.20 -13.37
CA LEU A 31 2.20 -21.00 -11.92
C LEU A 31 0.83 -20.79 -11.26
N ASP A 32 -0.17 -20.34 -12.02
CA ASP A 32 -1.50 -20.04 -11.49
C ASP A 32 -2.19 -21.28 -10.89
N PRO A 33 -2.15 -22.49 -11.51
CA PRO A 33 -2.68 -23.71 -10.92
C PRO A 33 -2.08 -24.05 -9.54
N VAL A 34 -0.77 -23.80 -9.34
CA VAL A 34 -0.10 -24.04 -8.05
C VAL A 34 -0.68 -23.10 -6.99
N HIS A 35 -0.80 -21.82 -7.32
CA HIS A 35 -1.42 -20.82 -6.45
C HIS A 35 -2.87 -21.16 -6.12
N HIS A 36 -3.71 -21.46 -7.12
CA HIS A 36 -5.13 -21.77 -6.89
C HIS A 36 -5.32 -23.06 -6.10
N THR A 37 -4.49 -24.08 -6.34
CA THR A 37 -4.53 -25.33 -5.59
C THR A 37 -4.23 -25.09 -4.11
N ALA A 38 -3.21 -24.28 -3.83
CA ALA A 38 -2.87 -23.92 -2.46
C ALA A 38 -4.02 -23.15 -1.76
N LEU A 39 -4.65 -22.19 -2.45
CA LEU A 39 -5.81 -21.46 -1.91
C LEU A 39 -7.00 -22.39 -1.62
N ARG A 40 -7.30 -23.33 -2.53
CA ARG A 40 -8.36 -24.33 -2.31
C ARG A 40 -8.06 -25.24 -1.12
N LEU A 41 -6.81 -25.68 -0.95
CA LEU A 41 -6.40 -26.48 0.20
C LEU A 41 -6.49 -25.71 1.52
N CYS A 42 -6.14 -24.42 1.50
CA CYS A 42 -6.18 -23.56 2.67
C CYS A 42 -7.62 -23.24 3.12
N SER A 43 -8.50 -22.95 2.16
CA SER A 43 -9.90 -22.55 2.39
C SER A 43 -10.88 -23.74 2.43
N GLY A 44 -10.46 -24.91 1.96
CA GLY A 44 -11.33 -26.09 1.83
C GLY A 44 -12.35 -25.98 0.69
N ALA A 45 -12.21 -24.99 -0.20
CA ALA A 45 -13.07 -24.80 -1.37
C ALA A 45 -12.96 -25.96 -2.38
N PHE A 46 -14.03 -26.20 -3.15
CA PHE A 46 -14.04 -27.24 -4.19
C PHE A 46 -13.14 -26.89 -5.38
N ARG A 47 -12.73 -27.91 -6.14
CA ARG A 47 -11.97 -27.74 -7.40
C ARG A 47 -12.70 -26.86 -8.41
N THR A 48 -14.03 -26.93 -8.43
CA THR A 48 -14.91 -26.15 -9.31
C THR A 48 -15.12 -24.70 -8.86
N SER A 49 -14.62 -24.31 -7.68
CA SER A 49 -14.82 -22.95 -7.15
C SER A 49 -14.19 -21.90 -8.08
N PRO A 50 -14.89 -20.78 -8.37
CA PRO A 50 -14.37 -19.74 -9.25
C PRO A 50 -13.10 -19.13 -8.67
N VAL A 51 -12.09 -18.94 -9.52
CA VAL A 51 -10.76 -18.45 -9.10
C VAL A 51 -10.84 -17.05 -8.48
N LYS A 52 -11.68 -16.18 -9.06
CA LYS A 52 -11.91 -14.82 -8.56
C LYS A 52 -12.47 -14.83 -7.13
N SER A 53 -13.43 -15.71 -6.86
CA SER A 53 -13.99 -15.90 -5.52
C SER A 53 -12.94 -16.42 -4.54
N LEU A 54 -12.03 -17.31 -4.97
CA LEU A 54 -10.94 -17.80 -4.10
C LEU A 54 -10.00 -16.68 -3.67
N TYR A 55 -9.61 -15.80 -4.58
CA TYR A 55 -8.78 -14.64 -4.28
C TYR A 55 -9.41 -13.77 -3.20
N VAL A 56 -10.70 -13.42 -3.37
CA VAL A 56 -11.41 -12.53 -2.45
C VAL A 56 -11.73 -13.21 -1.12
N ASP A 57 -12.09 -14.50 -1.12
CA ASP A 57 -12.38 -15.25 0.12
C ASP A 57 -11.11 -15.44 0.96
N CYS A 58 -9.98 -15.80 0.34
CA CYS A 58 -8.70 -15.97 1.02
C CYS A 58 -7.96 -14.66 1.32
N TYR A 59 -8.45 -13.53 0.80
CA TYR A 59 -7.76 -12.23 0.82
C TYR A 59 -6.33 -12.33 0.24
N GLU A 60 -6.22 -12.91 -0.96
CA GLU A 60 -4.98 -13.11 -1.70
C GLU A 60 -5.09 -12.57 -3.13
N LEU A 61 -4.14 -11.72 -3.52
CA LEU A 61 -4.09 -11.18 -4.88
C LEU A 61 -3.70 -12.25 -5.89
N ALA A 62 -4.25 -12.13 -7.11
CA ALA A 62 -3.77 -12.86 -8.27
C ALA A 62 -2.27 -12.66 -8.48
N LEU A 63 -1.57 -13.71 -8.94
CA LEU A 63 -0.12 -13.65 -9.15
C LEU A 63 0.30 -12.54 -10.11
N GLU A 64 -0.52 -12.22 -11.12
CA GLU A 64 -0.25 -11.11 -12.04
C GLU A 64 -0.12 -9.76 -11.33
N LEU A 65 -1.11 -9.39 -10.51
CA LEU A 65 -1.08 -8.15 -9.75
C LEU A 65 0.07 -8.12 -8.74
N LYS A 66 0.37 -9.26 -8.09
CA LYS A 66 1.52 -9.38 -7.19
C LYS A 66 2.84 -9.13 -7.92
N ARG A 67 3.04 -9.73 -9.11
CA ARG A 67 4.25 -9.52 -9.91
C ARG A 67 4.41 -8.07 -10.35
N GLN A 68 3.32 -7.41 -10.74
CA GLN A 68 3.33 -5.98 -11.09
C GLN A 68 3.73 -5.12 -9.88
N MET A 69 3.13 -5.37 -8.72
CA MET A 69 3.43 -4.68 -7.47
C MET A 69 4.90 -4.85 -7.05
N LEU A 70 5.41 -6.08 -7.06
CA LEU A 70 6.80 -6.38 -6.72
C LEU A 70 7.79 -5.79 -7.73
N SER A 71 7.43 -5.74 -9.02
CA SER A 71 8.22 -5.08 -10.05
C SER A 71 8.34 -3.58 -9.79
N LEU A 72 7.24 -2.92 -9.41
CA LEU A 72 7.27 -1.51 -9.01
C LEU A 72 8.11 -1.29 -7.75
N HIS A 73 7.96 -2.13 -6.72
CA HIS A 73 8.76 -2.01 -5.50
C HIS A 73 10.25 -2.12 -5.77
N TYR A 74 10.64 -3.01 -6.68
CA TYR A 74 12.02 -3.16 -7.11
C TYR A 74 12.51 -1.97 -7.94
N TYR A 75 11.68 -1.45 -8.85
CA TYR A 75 12.00 -0.24 -9.61
C TYR A 75 12.25 0.97 -8.72
N PHE A 76 11.36 1.25 -7.76
CA PHE A 76 11.57 2.36 -6.83
C PHE A 76 12.76 2.13 -5.90
N ARG A 77 13.12 0.87 -5.62
CA ARG A 77 14.37 0.56 -4.90
C ARG A 77 15.60 0.92 -5.74
N ILE A 78 15.58 0.66 -7.04
CA ILE A 78 16.64 1.08 -7.97
C ILE A 78 16.76 2.60 -7.97
N GLN A 79 15.64 3.31 -8.16
CA GLN A 79 15.61 4.78 -8.24
C GLN A 79 15.99 5.47 -6.92
N SER A 80 15.71 4.83 -5.77
CA SER A 80 16.09 5.39 -4.46
C SER A 80 17.59 5.24 -4.20
N ASN A 81 18.28 4.23 -4.74
CA ASN A 81 19.69 3.99 -4.46
C ASN A 81 20.57 4.41 -5.64
N THR A 82 21.24 5.56 -5.51
CA THR A 82 22.15 6.10 -6.53
C THR A 82 23.35 5.20 -6.83
N ASN A 83 23.74 4.33 -5.90
CA ASN A 83 24.86 3.40 -6.08
C ASN A 83 24.42 2.08 -6.76
N HIS A 84 23.13 1.93 -7.07
CA HIS A 84 22.64 0.73 -7.72
C HIS A 84 23.13 0.68 -9.18
N PRO A 85 23.67 -0.46 -9.68
CA PRO A 85 24.20 -0.55 -11.05
C PRO A 85 23.22 -0.18 -12.16
N PHE A 86 21.92 -0.28 -11.88
CA PHE A 86 20.83 0.03 -12.79
C PHE A 86 20.15 1.38 -12.53
N HIS A 87 20.66 2.23 -11.64
CA HIS A 87 20.05 3.54 -11.32
C HIS A 87 19.92 4.41 -12.58
N ASP A 88 21.03 4.58 -13.30
CA ASP A 88 21.10 5.37 -14.53
C ASP A 88 20.96 4.50 -15.80
N PHE A 89 20.32 3.34 -15.67
CA PHE A 89 20.19 2.43 -16.80
C PHE A 89 19.38 3.07 -17.92
N LYS A 90 20.02 3.19 -19.09
CA LYS A 90 19.38 3.59 -20.34
C LYS A 90 19.41 2.42 -21.31
N LEU A 91 18.23 2.04 -21.82
CA LEU A 91 18.15 1.00 -22.84
C LEU A 91 18.82 1.50 -24.13
N ARG A 92 19.69 0.68 -24.71
CA ARG A 92 20.39 1.04 -25.95
C ARG A 92 19.38 1.31 -27.09
N PRO A 93 19.55 2.38 -27.90
CA PRO A 93 18.58 2.75 -28.94
C PRO A 93 18.25 1.63 -29.95
N PHE A 94 19.23 0.79 -30.29
CA PHE A 94 19.01 -0.37 -31.16
C PHE A 94 18.00 -1.38 -30.56
N LEU A 95 18.05 -1.65 -29.25
CA LEU A 95 17.11 -2.56 -28.59
C LEU A 95 15.70 -1.97 -28.54
N LEU A 96 15.58 -0.65 -28.35
CA LEU A 96 14.30 0.07 -28.45
C LEU A 96 13.70 -0.07 -29.85
N ARG A 97 14.51 0.13 -30.91
CA ARG A 97 14.06 -0.05 -32.30
C ARG A 97 13.61 -1.48 -32.56
N LEU A 98 14.38 -2.48 -32.10
CA LEU A 98 14.03 -3.90 -32.26
C LEU A 98 12.70 -4.24 -31.56
N GLN A 99 12.50 -3.73 -30.35
CA GLN A 99 11.28 -3.91 -29.57
C GLN A 99 10.07 -3.28 -30.27
N ASN A 100 10.21 -2.05 -30.77
CA ASN A 100 9.12 -1.36 -31.47
C ASN A 100 8.78 -2.02 -32.82
N ALA A 101 9.78 -2.55 -33.52
CA ALA A 101 9.58 -3.21 -34.80
C ALA A 101 8.92 -4.60 -34.68
N ARG A 102 9.09 -5.29 -33.54
CA ARG A 102 8.60 -6.67 -33.35
C ARG A 102 7.61 -6.75 -32.19
N LYS A 103 6.31 -6.81 -32.49
CA LYS A 103 5.24 -6.99 -31.50
C LYS A 103 5.37 -8.27 -30.65
N SER A 104 6.12 -9.27 -31.12
CA SER A 104 6.41 -10.52 -30.39
C SER A 104 7.59 -10.42 -29.42
N PHE A 105 8.36 -9.34 -29.49
CA PHE A 105 9.48 -9.09 -28.59
C PHE A 105 8.95 -8.79 -27.19
N ILE A 106 9.47 -9.47 -26.17
CA ILE A 106 9.02 -9.25 -24.80
C ILE A 106 9.68 -7.96 -24.28
N PRO A 107 8.89 -6.97 -23.83
CA PRO A 107 9.45 -5.73 -23.32
C PRO A 107 10.44 -5.95 -22.18
N VAL A 108 11.53 -5.17 -22.18
CA VAL A 108 12.52 -5.19 -21.11
C VAL A 108 11.90 -4.70 -19.79
N PHE A 109 12.57 -4.99 -18.67
CA PHE A 109 12.06 -4.65 -17.32
C PHE A 109 11.59 -3.20 -17.20
N PHE A 110 12.43 -2.22 -17.59
CA PHE A 110 12.09 -0.80 -17.47
C PHE A 110 10.89 -0.38 -18.33
N THR A 111 10.73 -0.94 -19.53
CA THR A 111 9.54 -0.66 -20.35
C THR A 111 8.29 -1.27 -19.73
N ARG A 112 8.35 -2.52 -19.25
CA ARG A 112 7.21 -3.15 -18.55
C ARG A 112 6.78 -2.35 -17.33
N VAL A 113 7.74 -1.84 -16.57
CA VAL A 113 7.45 -1.01 -15.40
C VAL A 113 6.89 0.35 -15.82
N HIS A 114 7.41 0.95 -16.88
CA HIS A 114 6.86 2.19 -17.44
C HIS A 114 5.38 2.04 -17.81
N ASP A 115 4.99 0.93 -18.45
CA ASP A 115 3.58 0.64 -18.76
C ASP A 115 2.74 0.56 -17.48
N ILE A 116 3.24 -0.11 -16.44
CA ILE A 116 2.55 -0.19 -15.13
C ILE A 116 2.46 1.19 -14.46
N LEU A 117 3.51 2.03 -14.56
CA LEU A 117 3.50 3.39 -14.04
C LEU A 117 2.48 4.26 -14.77
N SER A 118 2.37 4.12 -16.09
CA SER A 118 1.36 4.81 -16.91
C SER A 118 -0.04 4.36 -16.53
N ASP A 119 -0.28 3.05 -16.42
CA ASP A 119 -1.58 2.47 -16.03
C ASP A 119 -2.07 2.94 -14.65
N LEU A 120 -1.14 3.21 -13.73
CA LEU A 120 -1.42 3.64 -12.37
C LEU A 120 -1.29 5.16 -12.17
N ASN A 121 -0.98 5.91 -13.23
CA ASN A 121 -0.71 7.35 -13.20
C ASN A 121 0.36 7.73 -12.15
N LEU A 122 1.53 7.09 -12.21
CA LEU A 122 2.65 7.28 -11.27
C LEU A 122 3.90 7.90 -11.91
N LEU A 123 3.80 8.35 -13.17
CA LEU A 123 4.95 8.89 -13.91
C LEU A 123 5.48 10.21 -13.34
N TYR A 124 4.62 11.01 -12.68
CA TYR A 124 4.98 12.29 -12.08
C TYR A 124 5.63 12.16 -10.69
N LEU A 125 5.72 10.94 -10.16
CA LEU A 125 6.15 10.73 -8.78
C LEU A 125 7.66 10.56 -8.64
N HIS A 126 8.25 11.36 -7.77
CA HIS A 126 9.68 11.35 -7.48
C HIS A 126 9.97 10.61 -6.16
N ILE A 127 10.89 9.65 -6.22
CA ILE A 127 11.38 8.90 -5.05
C ILE A 127 12.42 9.71 -4.28
N THR A 128 12.38 9.65 -2.95
CA THR A 128 13.46 10.22 -2.15
C THR A 128 14.71 9.37 -2.32
N PRO A 129 15.83 9.94 -2.78
CA PRO A 129 17.08 9.21 -2.83
C PRO A 129 17.50 8.84 -1.42
N GLN A 130 18.07 7.65 -1.25
CA GLN A 130 18.72 7.29 -0.01
C GLN A 130 19.89 8.26 0.19
N PRO A 131 19.95 8.94 1.34
CA PRO A 131 21.08 9.79 1.63
C PRO A 131 22.33 8.92 1.65
N LYS A 132 23.41 9.43 1.06
CA LYS A 132 24.73 8.80 1.18
C LYS A 132 25.07 8.84 2.67
N THR A 133 25.26 7.67 3.27
CA THR A 133 25.67 7.56 4.67
C THR A 133 27.10 8.08 4.76
N ASN A 134 27.25 9.36 5.11
CA ASN A 134 28.55 9.99 5.31
C ASN A 134 29.08 9.77 6.73
N PHE A 135 28.27 9.21 7.63
CA PHE A 135 28.68 8.88 8.99
C PHE A 135 29.12 7.42 9.05
N PRO A 136 30.33 7.13 9.52
CA PRO A 136 30.63 5.79 9.95
C PRO A 136 29.73 5.42 11.16
N PRO A 137 29.47 4.12 11.40
CA PRO A 137 28.58 3.68 12.49
C PRO A 137 28.95 4.20 13.89
N TRP A 138 30.18 4.65 14.12
CA TRP A 138 30.68 5.16 15.39
C TRP A 138 30.58 6.69 15.56
N GLU A 139 30.22 7.45 14.52
CA GLU A 139 30.06 8.92 14.57
C GLU A 139 28.61 9.38 14.49
N ILE A 140 27.66 8.47 14.73
CA ILE A 140 26.24 8.82 14.70
C ILE A 140 25.91 9.72 15.89
N PRO A 141 25.35 10.92 15.68
CA PRO A 141 25.01 11.84 16.76
C PRO A 141 23.96 11.22 17.69
N VAL A 142 24.24 11.24 18.99
CA VAL A 142 23.26 10.83 20.02
C VAL A 142 22.27 11.97 20.23
N VAL A 143 21.06 11.81 19.71
CA VAL A 143 19.98 12.78 19.93
C VAL A 143 19.32 12.52 21.27
N ARG A 144 19.30 13.55 22.12
CA ARG A 144 18.47 13.61 23.33
C ARG A 144 17.33 14.60 23.09
N PHE A 145 16.16 14.30 23.63
CA PHE A 145 15.03 15.20 23.60
C PHE A 145 14.46 15.36 25.02
N LEU A 146 13.87 16.52 25.27
CA LEU A 146 13.21 16.84 26.52
C LEU A 146 11.80 16.23 26.50
N ASN A 147 11.45 15.50 27.56
CA ASN A 147 10.12 14.94 27.74
C ASN A 147 9.59 15.33 29.13
N LEU A 148 9.07 16.55 29.22
CA LEU A 148 8.57 17.12 30.47
C LEU A 148 7.35 16.41 31.05
N PHE A 149 6.67 15.65 30.21
CA PHE A 149 5.35 15.11 30.47
C PHE A 149 5.38 13.59 30.69
N GLN A 150 6.57 12.99 30.76
CA GLN A 150 6.75 11.54 30.81
C GLN A 150 6.02 10.84 31.97
N THR A 151 5.83 11.55 33.07
CA THR A 151 5.17 11.04 34.29
C THR A 151 3.65 11.19 34.27
N PHE A 152 3.08 11.93 33.32
CA PHE A 152 1.65 12.26 33.29
C PHE A 152 0.88 11.42 32.28
N ILE A 153 -0.23 10.83 32.72
CA ILE A 153 -1.13 10.06 31.86
C ILE A 153 -2.18 11.01 31.26
N LYS A 154 -2.25 11.06 29.92
CA LYS A 154 -3.13 11.99 29.19
C LYS A 154 -4.63 11.83 29.50
N SER A 155 -5.09 10.62 29.85
CA SER A 155 -6.50 10.38 30.21
C SER A 155 -6.89 10.97 31.57
N ASP A 156 -5.92 11.15 32.46
CA ASP A 156 -6.18 11.41 33.89
C ASP A 156 -5.74 12.82 34.30
N THR A 157 -4.96 13.48 33.44
CA THR A 157 -4.37 14.80 33.70
C THR A 157 -5.16 15.87 32.96
N ALA A 158 -5.63 16.90 33.66
CA ALA A 158 -6.35 18.01 33.05
C ALA A 158 -5.44 18.86 32.16
N ASP A 159 -5.98 19.35 31.04
CA ASP A 159 -5.24 20.15 30.05
C ASP A 159 -4.52 21.37 30.65
N ILE A 160 -5.12 22.01 31.66
CA ILE A 160 -4.54 23.16 32.36
C ILE A 160 -3.21 22.83 33.05
N ILE A 161 -3.02 21.60 33.52
CA ILE A 161 -1.79 21.17 34.19
C ILE A 161 -0.65 21.13 33.15
N TYR A 162 -0.92 20.56 31.97
CA TYR A 162 0.03 20.54 30.87
C TYR A 162 0.41 21.95 30.41
N GLN A 163 -0.56 22.87 30.34
CA GLN A 163 -0.31 24.28 30.00
C GLN A 163 0.59 24.94 31.04
N GLN A 164 0.34 24.71 32.34
CA GLN A 164 1.14 25.28 33.42
C GLN A 164 2.59 24.79 33.40
N ILE A 165 2.80 23.47 33.28
CA ILE A 165 4.13 22.87 33.16
C ILE A 165 4.86 23.42 31.92
N PHE A 166 4.14 23.60 30.81
CA PHE A 166 4.72 24.17 29.61
C PHE A 166 5.12 25.64 29.79
N ILE A 167 4.34 26.45 30.52
CA ILE A 167 4.68 27.84 30.83
C ILE A 167 5.94 27.92 31.68
N GLU A 168 6.05 27.10 32.73
CA GLU A 168 7.23 27.03 33.60
C GLU A 168 8.48 26.65 32.79
N HIS A 169 8.37 25.64 31.93
CA HIS A 169 9.44 25.27 31.00
C HIS A 169 9.81 26.38 30.02
N ARG A 170 8.83 27.15 29.53
CA ARG A 170 9.10 28.30 28.66
C ARG A 170 9.83 29.42 29.38
N GLN A 171 9.65 29.57 30.69
CA GLN A 171 10.40 30.51 31.52
C GLN A 171 11.84 30.02 31.76
N GLU A 172 12.05 28.72 31.95
CA GLU A 172 13.40 28.14 32.10
C GLU A 172 14.26 28.29 30.83
N TYR A 173 13.65 28.22 29.65
CA TYR A 173 14.30 28.33 28.34
C TYR A 173 13.93 29.64 27.62
N ASP A 174 13.83 30.76 28.35
CA ASP A 174 13.42 32.06 27.80
C ASP A 174 14.39 32.58 26.72
N ASP A 175 15.67 32.23 26.84
CA ASP A 175 16.76 32.55 25.91
C ASP A 175 16.77 31.70 24.62
N PHE A 176 15.93 30.66 24.54
CA PHE A 176 15.75 29.84 23.35
C PHE A 176 14.56 30.30 22.52
N ILE A 177 14.78 30.43 21.21
CA ILE A 177 13.70 30.67 20.26
C ILE A 177 12.85 29.40 20.11
N ALA A 178 11.58 29.51 20.47
CA ALA A 178 10.60 28.44 20.34
C ALA A 178 10.12 28.28 18.89
N ILE A 179 10.24 27.07 18.36
CA ILE A 179 9.72 26.67 17.04
C ILE A 179 8.76 25.51 17.25
N TYR A 180 7.60 25.55 16.61
CA TYR A 180 6.61 24.49 16.71
C TYR A 180 6.43 23.81 15.35
N THR A 181 6.33 22.49 15.35
CA THR A 181 6.24 21.67 14.15
C THR A 181 5.07 20.71 14.26
N ASP A 182 4.36 20.51 13.16
CA ASP A 182 3.25 19.55 13.08
C ASP A 182 3.10 18.98 11.66
N GLY A 183 2.61 17.73 11.58
CA GLY A 183 2.32 17.01 10.35
C GLY A 183 0.89 16.50 10.30
N SER A 184 0.11 16.96 9.32
CA SER A 184 -1.28 16.53 9.14
C SER A 184 -1.45 15.53 7.99
N LYS A 185 -2.37 14.60 8.17
CA LYS A 185 -2.87 13.73 7.09
C LYS A 185 -4.38 13.61 7.16
N SER A 186 -5.02 13.87 6.03
CA SER A 186 -6.42 13.53 5.76
C SER A 186 -6.51 12.45 4.68
N ALA A 187 -7.72 12.17 4.20
CA ALA A 187 -7.95 11.23 3.11
C ALA A 187 -7.18 11.60 1.83
N ASP A 188 -7.14 12.89 1.49
CA ASP A 188 -6.66 13.35 0.18
C ASP A 188 -5.42 14.25 0.24
N HIS A 189 -5.04 14.72 1.44
CA HIS A 189 -3.88 15.58 1.61
C HIS A 189 -2.98 15.12 2.74
N VAL A 190 -1.68 15.31 2.53
CA VAL A 190 -0.64 15.18 3.55
C VAL A 190 0.12 16.49 3.52
N SER A 191 0.34 17.09 4.67
CA SER A 191 0.90 18.43 4.78
C SER A 191 1.62 18.59 6.10
N PHE A 192 2.47 19.59 6.19
CA PHE A 192 3.22 19.88 7.39
C PHE A 192 3.40 21.38 7.54
N ALA A 193 3.65 21.82 8.77
CA ALA A 193 3.89 23.22 9.06
C ALA A 193 4.96 23.41 10.13
N VAL A 194 5.58 24.58 10.07
CA VAL A 194 6.59 25.06 11.00
C VAL A 194 6.23 26.49 11.39
N VAL A 195 6.10 26.73 12.68
CA VAL A 195 5.75 28.03 13.25
C VAL A 195 6.95 28.57 14.00
N PHE A 196 7.51 29.65 13.46
CA PHE A 196 8.45 30.53 14.14
C PHE A 196 7.66 31.65 14.87
N PRO A 197 8.31 32.43 15.76
CA PRO A 197 7.64 33.55 16.44
C PRO A 197 6.94 34.52 15.48
N ASN A 198 7.63 34.89 14.40
CA ASN A 198 7.17 35.92 13.45
C ASN A 198 6.63 35.37 12.13
N THR A 199 6.90 34.10 11.81
CA THR A 199 6.60 33.52 10.50
C THR A 199 6.03 32.12 10.63
N THR A 200 5.25 31.71 9.64
CA THR A 200 4.69 30.36 9.57
C THR A 200 4.90 29.83 8.17
N PHE A 201 5.55 28.68 8.08
CA PHE A 201 5.77 27.96 6.83
C PHE A 201 4.86 26.75 6.82
N SER A 202 4.18 26.51 5.71
CA SER A 202 3.34 25.33 5.55
C SER A 202 3.39 24.87 4.11
N SER A 203 3.49 23.56 3.91
CA SER A 203 3.61 22.99 2.58
C SER A 203 2.91 21.64 2.51
N LYS A 204 2.41 21.31 1.32
CA LYS A 204 1.71 20.07 1.01
C LYS A 204 2.66 19.05 0.41
N LEU A 205 2.64 17.83 0.94
CA LEU A 205 3.32 16.66 0.40
C LEU A 205 2.40 15.88 -0.53
N HIS A 206 2.97 14.94 -1.29
CA HIS A 206 2.15 14.02 -2.07
C HIS A 206 1.29 13.13 -1.17
N SER A 207 0.08 12.76 -1.61
CA SER A 207 -0.87 11.95 -0.83
C SER A 207 -0.37 10.55 -0.49
N SER A 208 0.69 10.09 -1.17
CA SER A 208 1.39 8.84 -0.86
C SER A 208 2.14 8.88 0.47
N CYS A 209 2.49 10.06 0.97
CA CYS A 209 3.24 10.22 2.21
C CYS A 209 2.41 9.79 3.44
N SER A 210 3.10 9.38 4.49
CA SER A 210 2.56 9.06 5.80
C SER A 210 2.55 10.30 6.70
N VAL A 211 1.75 10.25 7.78
CA VAL A 211 1.80 11.26 8.84
C VAL A 211 3.23 11.41 9.35
N PHE A 212 3.89 10.29 9.64
CA PHE A 212 5.29 10.30 10.08
C PHE A 212 6.23 11.07 9.14
N THR A 213 6.05 10.93 7.82
CA THR A 213 6.84 11.68 6.83
C THR A 213 6.52 13.18 6.84
N ALA A 214 5.28 13.57 7.11
CA ALA A 214 4.91 14.96 7.30
C ALA A 214 5.58 15.55 8.57
N GLU A 215 5.49 14.83 9.69
CA GLU A 215 6.09 15.23 10.97
C GLU A 215 7.60 15.44 10.86
N ILE A 216 8.32 14.45 10.31
CA ILE A 216 9.78 14.57 10.14
C ILE A 216 10.15 15.63 9.09
N ALA A 217 9.31 15.86 8.07
CA ALA A 217 9.52 16.93 7.10
C ALA A 217 9.35 18.32 7.74
N ALA A 218 8.44 18.48 8.71
CA ALA A 218 8.33 19.70 9.50
C ALA A 218 9.62 19.98 10.29
N VAL A 219 10.13 18.96 10.99
CA VAL A 219 11.40 19.08 11.72
C VAL A 219 12.57 19.39 10.77
N LEU A 220 12.62 18.73 9.61
CA LEU A 220 13.66 19.00 8.61
C LEU A 220 13.59 20.44 8.10
N LEU A 221 12.40 20.94 7.75
CA LEU A 221 12.22 22.33 7.31
C LEU A 221 12.56 23.32 8.42
N ALA A 222 12.22 23.02 9.67
CA ALA A 222 12.58 23.84 10.82
C ALA A 222 14.11 24.00 10.92
N LEU A 223 14.85 22.89 10.82
CA LEU A 223 16.31 22.90 10.85
C LEU A 223 16.93 23.61 9.64
N GLU A 224 16.35 23.46 8.45
CA GLU A 224 16.79 24.20 7.25
C GLU A 224 16.63 25.71 7.47
N LYS A 225 15.50 26.15 8.01
CA LYS A 225 15.25 27.56 8.33
C LYS A 225 16.13 28.09 9.46
N ILE A 226 16.39 27.30 10.49
CA ILE A 226 17.35 27.64 11.56
C ILE A 226 18.74 27.89 10.98
N SER A 227 19.13 27.14 9.95
CA SER A 227 20.46 27.27 9.34
C SER A 227 20.71 28.63 8.69
N ASP A 228 19.65 29.36 8.35
CA ASP A 228 19.68 30.70 7.77
C ASP A 228 19.56 31.82 8.84
N CYS A 229 19.31 31.47 10.10
CA CYS A 229 19.13 32.43 11.19
C CYS A 229 20.47 32.95 11.78
N LEU A 230 20.41 34.14 12.36
CA LEU A 230 21.55 34.76 13.06
C LEU A 230 21.70 34.22 14.48
N GLU A 231 20.58 33.89 15.10
CA GLU A 231 20.52 33.33 16.44
C GLU A 231 21.10 31.92 16.47
N ARG A 232 21.45 31.45 17.67
CA ARG A 232 22.15 30.18 17.86
C ARG A 232 21.43 29.23 18.82
N LYS A 233 20.44 29.70 19.58
CA LYS A 233 19.70 28.90 20.57
C LYS A 233 18.25 28.70 20.13
N PHE A 234 17.89 27.46 19.85
CA PHE A 234 16.54 27.10 19.38
C PHE A 234 16.00 25.88 20.11
N ILE A 235 14.70 25.86 20.36
CA ILE A 235 13.99 24.70 20.86
C ILE A 235 12.85 24.36 19.90
N ILE A 236 12.87 23.13 19.38
CA ILE A 236 11.86 22.62 18.47
C ILE A 236 10.89 21.76 19.27
N TYR A 237 9.64 22.22 19.35
CA TYR A 237 8.52 21.51 19.95
C TYR A 237 7.79 20.70 18.87
N THR A 238 7.64 19.40 19.11
CA THR A 238 6.86 18.47 18.27
C THR A 238 6.00 17.60 19.15
N ASP A 239 4.78 17.30 18.71
CA ASP A 239 3.90 16.35 19.39
C ASP A 239 4.08 14.91 18.89
N SER A 240 4.91 14.71 17.86
CA SER A 240 5.22 13.40 17.30
C SER A 240 6.32 12.70 18.09
N LEU A 241 5.92 11.98 19.16
CA LEU A 241 6.83 11.12 19.92
C LEU A 241 7.53 10.09 19.00
N SER A 242 6.84 9.64 17.96
CA SER A 242 7.39 8.70 16.98
C SER A 242 8.61 9.24 16.23
N VAL A 243 8.66 10.54 15.93
CA VAL A 243 9.80 11.20 15.29
C VAL A 243 10.97 11.27 16.27
N LEU A 244 10.72 11.69 17.50
CA LEU A 244 11.75 11.82 18.53
C LEU A 244 12.38 10.46 18.89
N GLU A 245 11.57 9.43 19.06
CA GLU A 245 12.05 8.06 19.28
C GLU A 245 12.80 7.50 18.07
N SER A 246 12.39 7.85 16.85
CA SER A 246 13.13 7.45 15.63
C SER A 246 14.51 8.10 15.52
N LEU A 247 14.65 9.35 15.98
CA LEU A 247 15.94 10.05 16.04
C LEU A 247 16.84 9.48 17.14
N LYS A 248 16.28 9.11 18.29
CA LYS A 248 16.99 8.51 19.42
C LYS A 248 17.45 7.07 19.16
N SER A 249 16.58 6.24 18.58
CA SER A 249 16.77 4.78 18.40
C SER A 249 17.51 4.40 17.11
N PHE A 250 18.16 5.36 16.44
CA PHE A 250 18.81 5.14 15.15
C PHE A 250 19.79 3.96 15.12
N TYR A 251 20.38 3.54 16.24
CA TYR A 251 21.31 2.40 16.24
C TYR A 251 20.66 1.01 15.99
N MET A 252 19.33 0.87 16.07
CA MET A 252 18.67 -0.45 16.16
C MET A 252 18.04 -1.01 14.89
N HIS A 253 17.91 -0.24 13.79
CA HIS A 253 17.04 -0.64 12.69
C HIS A 253 17.72 -0.55 11.31
N SER A 254 17.98 -1.68 10.66
CA SER A 254 18.65 -1.77 9.34
C SER A 254 17.88 -1.15 8.15
N CYS A 255 16.85 -0.33 8.38
CA CYS A 255 16.01 0.30 7.36
C CYS A 255 15.50 1.68 7.79
N HIS A 256 16.41 2.64 7.93
CA HIS A 256 16.03 4.00 8.33
C HIS A 256 15.24 4.75 7.26
N HIS A 257 14.30 5.56 7.74
CA HIS A 257 13.59 6.52 6.91
C HIS A 257 14.59 7.58 6.41
N PRO A 258 14.64 7.89 5.10
CA PRO A 258 15.67 8.77 4.54
C PRO A 258 15.66 10.18 5.17
N LEU A 259 14.50 10.71 5.53
CA LEU A 259 14.42 12.01 6.19
C LEU A 259 14.99 12.02 7.62
N VAL A 260 14.98 10.90 8.34
CA VAL A 260 15.60 10.81 9.67
C VAL A 260 17.11 11.02 9.55
N LEU A 261 17.73 10.40 8.54
CA LEU A 261 19.14 10.59 8.23
C LEU A 261 19.47 12.04 7.84
N ASN A 262 18.61 12.69 7.05
CA ASN A 262 18.79 14.09 6.70
C ASN A 262 18.71 15.02 7.93
N VAL A 263 17.76 14.75 8.84
CA VAL A 263 17.63 15.50 10.10
C VAL A 263 18.87 15.30 10.97
N LEU A 264 19.35 14.07 11.16
CA LEU A 264 20.57 13.80 11.93
C LEU A 264 21.80 14.49 11.34
N HIS A 265 21.93 14.45 10.01
CA HIS A 265 23.02 15.14 9.31
C HIS A 265 22.98 16.64 9.55
N LEU A 266 21.79 17.25 9.44
CA LEU A 266 21.62 18.68 9.58
C LEU A 266 21.81 19.13 11.04
N LEU A 267 21.32 18.36 12.01
CA LEU A 267 21.60 18.58 13.44
C LEU A 267 23.10 18.60 13.72
N ASN A 268 23.84 17.60 13.21
CA ASN A 268 25.30 17.56 13.41
C ASN A 268 26.02 18.72 12.72
N LYS A 269 25.58 19.10 11.51
CA LYS A 269 26.12 20.25 10.77
C LYS A 269 25.85 21.58 11.47
N LEU A 270 24.71 21.71 12.16
CA LEU A 270 24.38 22.89 12.94
C LEU A 270 25.14 22.92 14.26
N ALA A 271 25.29 21.77 14.92
CA ALA A 271 26.12 21.65 16.12
C ALA A 271 27.58 22.02 15.85
N SER A 272 28.15 21.64 14.70
CA SER A 272 29.52 22.04 14.32
C SER A 272 29.68 23.52 13.96
N ARG A 273 28.57 24.27 13.89
CA ARG A 273 28.52 25.73 13.70
C ARG A 273 28.06 26.46 14.97
N ASP A 274 28.21 25.80 16.13
CA ASP A 274 27.86 26.32 17.46
C ASP A 274 26.37 26.67 17.64
N PHE A 275 25.47 26.01 16.89
CA PHE A 275 24.04 26.07 17.20
C PHE A 275 23.70 25.12 18.35
N ASN A 276 23.01 25.63 19.36
CA ASN A 276 22.40 24.87 20.43
C ASN A 276 20.92 24.64 20.11
N ILE A 277 20.60 23.44 19.64
CA ILE A 277 19.24 23.06 19.23
C ILE A 277 18.75 21.95 20.15
N LEU A 278 17.65 22.23 20.84
CA LEU A 278 16.95 21.27 21.68
C LEU A 278 15.70 20.76 20.98
N LEU A 279 15.42 19.47 21.13
CA LEU A 279 14.15 18.87 20.70
C LEU A 279 13.31 18.61 21.95
N CYS A 280 12.03 18.95 21.91
CA CYS A 280 11.12 18.77 23.03
C CYS A 280 9.81 18.16 22.57
N TRP A 281 9.35 17.13 23.29
CA TRP A 281 8.01 16.59 23.09
C TRP A 281 6.97 17.46 23.79
N VAL A 282 5.84 17.72 23.12
CA VAL A 282 4.66 18.39 23.70
C VAL A 282 3.40 17.56 23.45
N PRO A 283 2.42 17.57 24.36
CA PRO A 283 1.18 16.84 24.14
C PRO A 283 0.31 17.57 23.11
N SER A 284 -0.21 16.80 22.14
CA SER A 284 -1.14 17.31 21.13
C SER A 284 -2.53 17.62 21.71
N HIS A 285 -3.20 18.66 21.20
CA HIS A 285 -4.57 19.05 21.54
C HIS A 285 -4.80 19.41 23.02
N VAL A 286 -3.85 20.14 23.61
CA VAL A 286 -3.90 20.55 25.01
C VAL A 286 -3.94 22.08 25.15
N GLY A 287 -4.08 22.81 24.05
CA GLY A 287 -4.21 24.27 24.08
C GLY A 287 -2.88 25.02 24.19
N ILE A 288 -1.75 24.36 23.93
CA ILE A 288 -0.45 25.04 23.77
C ILE A 288 -0.49 25.86 22.48
N VAL A 289 -0.57 27.18 22.61
CA VAL A 289 -0.85 28.12 21.49
C VAL A 289 0.04 27.88 20.28
N GLY A 290 1.35 27.65 20.47
CA GLY A 290 2.28 27.39 19.37
C GLY A 290 2.01 26.07 18.64
N ASN A 291 1.67 25.01 19.39
CA ASN A 291 1.35 23.70 18.83
C ASN A 291 0.02 23.74 18.07
N GLU A 292 -1.03 24.33 18.66
CA GLU A 292 -2.33 24.49 17.99
C GLU A 292 -2.21 25.34 16.72
N LYS A 293 -1.33 26.34 16.71
CA LYS A 293 -1.03 27.14 15.51
C LYS A 293 -0.35 26.30 14.44
N ALA A 294 0.58 25.42 14.81
CA ALA A 294 1.24 24.50 13.87
C ALA A 294 0.24 23.50 13.28
N ASP A 295 -0.60 22.86 14.12
CA ASP A 295 -1.66 21.94 13.69
C ASP A 295 -2.65 22.60 12.72
N LYS A 296 -3.12 23.80 13.07
CA LYS A 296 -4.00 24.57 12.19
C LYS A 296 -3.31 24.93 10.86
N ALA A 297 -2.04 25.33 10.90
CA ALA A 297 -1.29 25.67 9.70
C ALA A 297 -1.05 24.44 8.81
N ALA A 298 -0.75 23.28 9.39
CA ALA A 298 -0.57 22.03 8.65
C ALA A 298 -1.87 21.62 7.96
N LYS A 299 -3.02 21.71 8.65
CA LYS A 299 -4.35 21.41 8.08
C LYS A 299 -4.77 22.36 6.95
N LEU A 300 -4.34 23.62 7.01
CA LEU A 300 -4.68 24.65 6.02
C LEU A 300 -3.67 24.76 4.87
N ALA A 301 -2.60 23.96 4.88
CA ALA A 301 -1.54 24.06 3.87
C ALA A 301 -2.06 23.71 2.46
N THR A 302 -1.99 24.68 1.55
CA THR A 302 -2.41 24.52 0.15
C THR A 302 -1.25 24.46 -0.83
N ALA A 303 -0.11 25.07 -0.49
CA ALA A 303 1.04 25.19 -1.37
C ALA A 303 1.70 23.82 -1.66
N PRO A 304 1.73 23.34 -2.91
CA PRO A 304 2.36 22.07 -3.25
C PRO A 304 3.88 22.18 -3.08
N THR A 305 4.49 21.16 -2.48
CA THR A 305 5.94 21.00 -2.46
C THR A 305 6.35 20.09 -3.60
N ASN A 306 7.46 20.39 -4.27
CA ASN A 306 8.14 19.43 -5.16
C ASN A 306 8.89 18.35 -4.35
N SER A 307 8.29 17.89 -3.26
CA SER A 307 8.88 16.95 -2.32
C SER A 307 8.87 15.54 -2.90
N SER A 308 10.02 14.88 -2.82
CA SER A 308 10.11 13.46 -3.09
C SER A 308 9.41 12.64 -1.98
N THR A 309 8.92 11.45 -2.33
CA THR A 309 8.28 10.54 -1.36
C THR A 309 9.24 9.41 -0.96
N PRO A 310 9.33 9.05 0.33
CA PRO A 310 10.16 7.94 0.81
C PRO A 310 9.74 6.57 0.26
N LEU A 311 10.70 5.67 0.03
CA LEU A 311 10.45 4.31 -0.50
C LEU A 311 9.47 3.49 0.35
N THR A 312 9.52 3.63 1.68
CA THR A 312 8.61 2.96 2.61
C THR A 312 7.16 3.35 2.37
N ASP A 313 6.93 4.63 2.09
CA ASP A 313 5.61 5.20 1.86
C ASP A 313 5.09 4.85 0.48
N PHE A 314 5.96 4.88 -0.53
CA PHE A 314 5.65 4.35 -1.85
C PHE A 314 5.22 2.88 -1.82
N LYS A 315 5.88 2.02 -1.04
CA LYS A 315 5.48 0.60 -0.93
C LYS A 315 4.06 0.47 -0.35
N LYS A 316 3.71 1.29 0.64
CA LYS A 316 2.35 1.34 1.20
C LYS A 316 1.33 1.88 0.19
N TYR A 317 1.67 2.97 -0.50
CA TYR A 317 0.81 3.62 -1.47
C TYR A 317 0.56 2.75 -2.71
N THR A 318 1.61 2.15 -3.28
CA THR A 318 1.47 1.20 -4.39
C THR A 318 0.61 0.00 -3.99
N LYS A 319 0.77 -0.52 -2.77
CA LYS A 319 -0.10 -1.57 -2.24
C LYS A 319 -1.56 -1.10 -2.25
N LEU A 320 -1.86 0.09 -1.72
CA LEU A 320 -3.22 0.66 -1.77
C LEU A 320 -3.77 0.69 -3.20
N LEU A 321 -3.01 1.22 -4.17
CA LEU A 321 -3.43 1.29 -5.58
C LEU A 321 -3.75 -0.08 -6.19
N PHE A 322 -2.92 -1.10 -5.92
CA PHE A 322 -3.18 -2.46 -6.41
C PHE A 322 -4.42 -3.07 -5.77
N TYR A 323 -4.68 -2.80 -4.49
CA TYR A 323 -5.90 -3.25 -3.82
C TYR A 323 -7.13 -2.50 -4.34
N THR A 324 -7.05 -1.20 -4.62
CA THR A 324 -8.12 -0.44 -5.28
C THR A 324 -8.38 -0.95 -6.70
N LYS A 325 -7.32 -1.25 -7.47
CA LYS A 325 -7.44 -1.89 -8.80
C LYS A 325 -8.11 -3.25 -8.69
N TRP A 326 -7.75 -4.04 -7.68
CA TRP A 326 -8.36 -5.33 -7.42
C TRP A 326 -9.84 -5.21 -7.01
N GLN A 327 -10.19 -4.22 -6.17
CA GLN A 327 -11.58 -3.91 -5.83
C GLN A 327 -12.38 -3.58 -7.09
N ARG A 328 -11.89 -2.72 -7.98
CA ARG A 328 -12.57 -2.42 -9.26
C ARG A 328 -12.76 -3.65 -10.13
N GLN A 329 -11.78 -4.55 -10.18
CA GLN A 329 -11.91 -5.84 -10.88
C GLN A 329 -12.96 -6.75 -10.22
N TRP A 330 -13.15 -6.63 -8.91
CA TRP A 330 -14.15 -7.39 -8.18
C TRP A 330 -15.55 -6.81 -8.39
N ASP A 331 -15.68 -5.49 -8.43
CA ASP A 331 -16.95 -4.79 -8.70
C ASP A 331 -17.52 -5.15 -10.09
N THR A 332 -16.67 -5.53 -11.05
CA THR A 332 -17.10 -6.00 -12.38
C THR A 332 -17.63 -7.44 -12.39
N GLU A 333 -17.44 -8.22 -11.33
CA GLU A 333 -17.84 -9.63 -11.25
C GLU A 333 -19.30 -9.76 -10.75
N THR A 334 -20.23 -9.08 -11.43
CA THR A 334 -21.64 -8.97 -11.01
C THR A 334 -22.38 -10.31 -10.94
N ASP A 335 -22.00 -11.27 -11.79
CA ASP A 335 -22.60 -12.61 -11.82
C ASP A 335 -21.99 -13.57 -10.79
N ASN A 336 -20.98 -13.13 -10.04
CA ASN A 336 -20.30 -13.95 -9.06
C ASN A 336 -21.13 -14.03 -7.77
N LYS A 337 -21.55 -15.24 -7.38
CA LYS A 337 -22.34 -15.47 -6.16
C LYS A 337 -21.70 -14.87 -4.91
N LEU A 338 -20.37 -14.96 -4.77
CA LEU A 338 -19.66 -14.39 -3.63
C LEU A 338 -19.73 -12.86 -3.60
N HIS A 339 -19.78 -12.19 -4.76
CA HIS A 339 -19.86 -10.73 -4.85
C HIS A 339 -21.11 -10.19 -4.16
N SER A 340 -22.26 -10.87 -4.31
CA SER A 340 -23.51 -10.49 -3.63
C SER A 340 -23.40 -10.47 -2.09
N VAL A 341 -22.57 -11.34 -1.52
CA VAL A 341 -22.37 -11.48 -0.07
C VAL A 341 -21.19 -10.62 0.41
N LYS A 342 -20.22 -10.37 -0.47
CA LYS A 342 -18.98 -9.67 -0.17
C LYS A 342 -18.66 -8.71 -1.31
N PRO A 343 -19.30 -7.53 -1.38
CA PRO A 343 -18.99 -6.53 -2.39
C PRO A 343 -17.60 -5.92 -2.15
N HIS A 344 -17.14 -5.84 -0.90
CA HIS A 344 -15.83 -5.26 -0.57
C HIS A 344 -14.76 -6.31 -0.28
N VAL A 345 -13.58 -6.14 -0.89
CA VAL A 345 -12.41 -7.00 -0.73
C VAL A 345 -11.72 -6.72 0.61
N GLN A 346 -12.15 -7.44 1.64
CA GLN A 346 -11.62 -7.32 3.00
C GLN A 346 -11.36 -8.70 3.62
N PRO A 347 -10.44 -8.83 4.59
CA PRO A 347 -10.24 -10.09 5.29
C PRO A 347 -11.48 -10.47 6.12
N TRP A 348 -11.79 -11.76 6.16
CA TRP A 348 -12.81 -12.28 7.07
C TRP A 348 -12.28 -12.33 8.52
N PRO A 349 -13.15 -12.22 9.54
CA PRO A 349 -12.76 -12.54 10.91
C PRO A 349 -12.33 -14.01 11.01
N SER A 350 -11.35 -14.30 11.85
CA SER A 350 -10.84 -15.66 12.03
C SER A 350 -11.85 -16.48 12.83
N LEU A 351 -12.21 -17.68 12.35
CA LEU A 351 -13.02 -18.61 13.14
C LEU A 351 -12.13 -19.51 14.00
N THR A 352 -12.73 -20.10 15.03
CA THR A 352 -12.04 -20.94 16.01
C THR A 352 -11.68 -22.33 15.47
N THR A 353 -12.37 -22.82 14.43
CA THR A 353 -12.12 -24.16 13.88
C THR A 353 -12.06 -24.19 12.36
N ARG A 354 -11.14 -25.01 11.83
CA ARG A 354 -10.98 -25.26 10.39
C ARG A 354 -12.25 -25.81 9.72
N LYS A 355 -13.00 -26.64 10.45
CA LYS A 355 -14.25 -27.22 9.94
C LYS A 355 -15.29 -26.13 9.67
N ALA A 356 -15.43 -25.18 10.60
CA ALA A 356 -16.32 -24.03 10.44
C ALA A 356 -15.87 -23.14 9.25
N ASP A 357 -14.57 -22.81 9.16
CA ASP A 357 -14.02 -22.04 8.03
C ASP A 357 -14.35 -22.69 6.68
N THR A 358 -14.09 -24.00 6.56
CA THR A 358 -14.34 -24.74 5.31
C THR A 358 -15.81 -24.74 4.92
N LEU A 359 -16.71 -24.93 5.91
CA LEU A 359 -18.14 -24.94 5.68
C LEU A 359 -18.61 -23.56 5.21
N LEU A 360 -18.13 -22.51 5.86
CA LEU A 360 -18.52 -21.14 5.57
C LEU A 360 -17.97 -20.64 4.23
N THR A 361 -16.71 -20.94 3.88
CA THR A 361 -16.17 -20.66 2.54
C THR A 361 -17.05 -21.30 1.45
N ARG A 362 -17.42 -22.57 1.61
CA ARG A 362 -18.25 -23.28 0.62
C ARG A 362 -19.63 -22.67 0.47
N LEU A 363 -20.26 -22.28 1.58
CA LEU A 363 -21.55 -21.59 1.58
C LEU A 363 -21.44 -20.21 0.90
N ARG A 364 -20.46 -19.39 1.28
CA ARG A 364 -20.22 -18.05 0.74
C ARG A 364 -19.94 -18.04 -0.76
N VAL A 365 -19.10 -18.97 -1.22
CA VAL A 365 -18.80 -19.13 -2.65
C VAL A 365 -20.00 -19.70 -3.42
N GLY A 366 -21.00 -20.28 -2.73
CA GLY A 366 -22.14 -20.93 -3.34
C GLY A 366 -21.80 -22.29 -3.95
N HIS A 367 -20.69 -22.91 -3.50
CA HIS A 367 -20.18 -24.19 -3.97
C HIS A 367 -20.22 -25.20 -2.83
N THR A 368 -21.35 -25.91 -2.73
CA THR A 368 -21.61 -26.96 -1.75
C THR A 368 -21.75 -28.32 -2.44
N ARG A 369 -21.70 -29.42 -1.66
CA ARG A 369 -22.01 -30.75 -2.22
C ARG A 369 -23.41 -30.78 -2.84
N TYR A 370 -24.39 -30.12 -2.23
CA TYR A 370 -25.77 -30.09 -2.74
C TYR A 370 -25.88 -29.37 -4.09
N THR A 371 -25.28 -28.18 -4.20
CA THR A 371 -25.35 -27.36 -5.42
C THR A 371 -24.48 -27.91 -6.57
N HIS A 372 -23.37 -28.56 -6.27
CA HIS A 372 -22.40 -28.99 -7.29
C HIS A 372 -22.26 -30.51 -7.42
N ARG A 373 -23.18 -31.28 -6.82
CA ARG A 373 -23.18 -32.75 -6.88
C ARG A 373 -23.12 -33.25 -8.32
N HIS A 374 -24.00 -32.72 -9.17
CA HIS A 374 -24.14 -33.11 -10.57
C HIS A 374 -22.85 -32.87 -11.37
N LEU A 375 -22.11 -31.78 -11.10
CA LEU A 375 -20.80 -31.50 -11.72
C LEU A 375 -19.69 -32.41 -11.18
N LEU A 376 -19.73 -32.73 -9.89
CA LEU A 376 -18.71 -33.55 -9.23
C LEU A 376 -18.84 -35.04 -9.58
N PHE A 377 -20.07 -35.54 -9.74
CA PHE A 377 -20.39 -36.94 -10.00
C PHE A 377 -20.88 -37.22 -11.44
N ARG A 378 -20.93 -36.19 -12.29
CA ARG A 378 -21.48 -36.27 -13.67
C ARG A 378 -22.94 -36.76 -13.71
N GLU A 379 -23.72 -36.40 -12.70
CA GLU A 379 -25.17 -36.67 -12.65
C GLU A 379 -25.93 -35.58 -13.44
N GLN A 380 -27.23 -35.79 -13.70
CA GLN A 380 -28.07 -34.77 -14.36
C GLN A 380 -28.25 -33.54 -13.45
N THR A 381 -28.36 -32.36 -14.07
CA THR A 381 -28.63 -31.10 -13.36
C THR A 381 -29.98 -31.18 -12.65
N PRO A 382 -30.03 -30.97 -11.31
CA PRO A 382 -31.29 -31.02 -10.59
C PRO A 382 -32.17 -29.85 -11.05
N VAL A 383 -33.38 -30.16 -11.49
CA VAL A 383 -34.38 -29.16 -11.88
C VAL A 383 -35.29 -28.90 -10.68
N CYS A 384 -35.60 -27.64 -10.41
CA CYS A 384 -36.56 -27.33 -9.35
C CYS A 384 -37.96 -27.80 -9.74
N SER A 385 -38.56 -28.66 -8.93
CA SER A 385 -39.89 -29.24 -9.18
C SER A 385 -41.03 -28.21 -9.19
N GLN A 386 -40.83 -27.02 -8.63
CA GLN A 386 -41.84 -25.95 -8.59
C GLN A 386 -41.76 -24.95 -9.75
N CYS A 387 -40.55 -24.53 -10.15
CA CYS A 387 -40.37 -23.52 -11.23
C CYS A 387 -39.90 -24.12 -12.56
N ASN A 388 -39.61 -25.43 -12.60
CA ASN A 388 -38.95 -26.13 -13.70
C ASN A 388 -37.68 -25.45 -14.22
N CYS A 389 -37.04 -24.65 -13.35
CA CYS A 389 -35.91 -23.80 -13.68
C CYS A 389 -34.61 -24.42 -13.14
N ASN A 390 -33.52 -24.26 -13.91
CA ASN A 390 -32.20 -24.72 -13.48
C ASN A 390 -31.68 -23.78 -12.37
N PRO A 391 -31.37 -24.27 -11.16
CA PRO A 391 -30.91 -23.45 -10.03
C PRO A 391 -29.56 -22.75 -10.26
N HIS A 392 -28.93 -22.95 -11.42
CA HIS A 392 -27.67 -22.32 -11.81
C HIS A 392 -27.80 -21.14 -12.79
N LEU A 393 -29.00 -20.82 -13.28
CA LEU A 393 -29.21 -19.62 -14.11
C LEU A 393 -29.52 -18.38 -13.24
N PRO A 394 -28.89 -17.22 -13.50
CA PRO A 394 -29.32 -15.95 -12.93
C PRO A 394 -30.79 -15.68 -13.30
N SER A 395 -31.56 -15.21 -12.33
CA SER A 395 -33.02 -15.04 -12.41
C SER A 395 -33.53 -14.13 -13.53
N GLN A 396 -32.64 -13.38 -14.22
CA GLN A 396 -33.00 -12.51 -15.34
C GLN A 396 -32.99 -13.20 -16.71
N GLU A 397 -32.17 -14.23 -16.94
CA GLU A 397 -32.13 -14.95 -18.23
C GLU A 397 -33.22 -16.03 -18.36
N ALA A 398 -33.69 -16.57 -17.24
CA ALA A 398 -34.74 -17.59 -17.21
C ALA A 398 -36.10 -17.10 -17.72
N ARG A 399 -36.32 -15.79 -17.88
CA ARG A 399 -37.56 -15.22 -18.44
C ARG A 399 -37.53 -14.99 -19.96
N ARG A 400 -36.38 -15.12 -20.63
CA ARG A 400 -36.25 -14.81 -22.08
C ARG A 400 -36.00 -16.00 -22.99
N LEU A 401 -35.58 -17.15 -22.46
CA LEU A 401 -35.24 -18.31 -23.29
C LEU A 401 -36.32 -19.39 -23.14
N GLY A 402 -37.19 -19.47 -24.14
CA GLY A 402 -38.06 -20.63 -24.36
C GLY A 402 -37.25 -21.92 -24.62
N PRO A 403 -37.91 -23.10 -24.65
CA PRO A 403 -37.30 -24.41 -24.41
C PRO A 403 -36.34 -24.96 -25.50
N SER A 404 -35.75 -24.13 -26.35
CA SER A 404 -35.13 -24.58 -27.61
C SER A 404 -33.60 -24.64 -27.65
N PHE A 405 -32.86 -24.31 -26.57
CA PHE A 405 -31.39 -24.21 -26.62
C PHE A 405 -30.67 -25.16 -25.64
N VAL A 406 -29.59 -25.81 -26.13
CA VAL A 406 -28.68 -26.64 -25.31
C VAL A 406 -27.29 -26.02 -25.30
N VAL A 407 -26.65 -25.98 -24.12
CA VAL A 407 -25.31 -25.43 -23.93
C VAL A 407 -24.26 -26.54 -23.95
N VAL A 408 -23.34 -26.50 -24.93
CA VAL A 408 -22.13 -27.34 -24.94
C VAL A 408 -20.91 -26.42 -25.02
N LYS A 409 -20.00 -26.55 -24.03
CA LYS A 409 -18.74 -25.77 -23.93
C LYS A 409 -18.92 -24.24 -24.07
N GLY A 410 -19.99 -23.69 -23.50
CA GLY A 410 -20.18 -22.23 -23.38
C GLY A 410 -20.55 -21.50 -24.67
N LYS A 411 -21.14 -22.17 -25.67
CA LYS A 411 -21.84 -21.52 -26.80
C LYS A 411 -23.28 -22.02 -26.90
N PHE A 412 -24.21 -21.13 -27.24
CA PHE A 412 -25.62 -21.43 -27.50
C PHE A 412 -25.80 -21.82 -28.99
N LEU A 413 -26.51 -22.91 -29.25
CA LEU A 413 -26.88 -23.36 -30.60
C LEU A 413 -28.40 -23.60 -30.67
N ASP A 414 -29.03 -23.07 -31.71
CA ASP A 414 -30.46 -23.21 -32.02
C ASP A 414 -30.76 -24.59 -32.62
N ARG A 415 -31.93 -25.16 -32.32
CA ARG A 415 -32.37 -26.50 -32.75
C ARG A 415 -33.00 -26.53 -34.15
N SER A 416 -33.16 -25.40 -34.82
CA SER A 416 -33.84 -25.34 -36.12
C SER A 416 -32.85 -25.28 -37.31
N GLY A 417 -32.52 -26.45 -37.85
CA GLY A 417 -31.81 -26.63 -39.14
C GLY A 417 -32.12 -28.01 -39.73
N PRO A 418 -32.28 -28.16 -41.06
CA PRO A 418 -33.09 -29.23 -41.64
C PRO A 418 -32.43 -30.60 -41.62
N SER A 419 -33.25 -31.63 -41.43
CA SER A 419 -32.92 -33.06 -41.54
C SER A 419 -32.35 -33.41 -42.93
N PRO A 420 -31.27 -34.23 -43.03
CA PRO A 420 -30.80 -34.70 -44.32
C PRO A 420 -31.72 -35.81 -44.84
N SER A 421 -32.14 -35.65 -46.09
CA SER A 421 -32.81 -36.68 -46.90
C SER A 421 -31.88 -37.86 -47.14
N VAL A 422 -32.43 -39.06 -46.97
CA VAL A 422 -31.85 -40.32 -47.43
C VAL A 422 -31.98 -40.34 -48.95
N GLU A 423 -30.86 -40.41 -49.66
CA GLU A 423 -30.81 -40.86 -51.06
C GLU A 423 -30.05 -42.18 -51.12
N GLU A 424 -30.73 -43.17 -51.70
CA GLU A 424 -30.17 -44.44 -52.14
C GLU A 424 -29.18 -44.22 -53.28
N GLY A 425 -28.06 -44.96 -53.25
CA GLY A 425 -27.04 -45.03 -54.27
C GLY A 425 -26.02 -46.12 -53.95
#